data_AF-A0A2C5YBI7-F1
#
_entry.id   AF-A0A2C5YBI7-F1
#
_cell.length_a   1.000
_cell.length_b   1.000
_cell.length_c   1.000
_cell.angle_alpha   90.00
_cell.angle_beta   90.00
_cell.angle_gamma   90.00
#
_symmetry.space_group_name_H-M   'P 1'
#
loop_
_entity.id
_entity.type
_entity.pdbx_description
1 polymer ?
#
loop_
_entity_poly.entity_id
_entity_poly.type
_entity_poly.pdbx_seq_one_letter_code
_entity_poly.pdbx_strand_id
1 'polypeptide(L)'
;MKLLLYYLLGLAQAVHSSHTSNTSQRHRKIVFRGDSRSPAHIKLARGFLPYSQGAPTASSFGIWRHISNDITDQHGRRDTAYVTTTASLSISLLHAGMDRKQGWVYVIHATPNILDAVGSLEPGNKWAGEEQYLAAMGIRWEQVLGWMHVKDLEVKKKYDQDDGVTLEWNEEQNLTFAPNINYDFRYEPYAASGPQPQLAGFYGEKEKYKWILPWKTFQKRTLLDYGLEFMNRHGGAVGWTGQAPLFTGHVPDFRKSRGSREAAVDESFTLVDALRSRPEEWNKAIADFIDGL
;
A
#
# COMPACT_ATOMS: atom_id res chain seq x y z
N MET A 1 -26.46 -8.64 15.81
CA MET A 1 -26.06 -7.44 15.04
C MET A 1 -24.90 -7.77 14.09
N LYS A 2 -25.09 -8.77 13.22
CA LYS A 2 -24.13 -9.23 12.19
C LYS A 2 -24.43 -8.62 10.81
N LEU A 3 -25.35 -7.66 10.74
CA LEU A 3 -26.04 -7.26 9.51
C LEU A 3 -25.64 -5.89 8.93
N LEU A 4 -24.81 -5.09 9.61
CA LEU A 4 -24.55 -3.71 9.16
C LEU A 4 -23.39 -3.56 8.15
N LEU A 5 -22.44 -4.51 8.09
CA LEU A 5 -21.33 -4.46 7.11
C LEU A 5 -21.67 -5.17 5.79
N TYR A 6 -22.50 -6.22 5.83
CA TYR A 6 -22.97 -6.92 4.62
C TYR A 6 -23.86 -6.02 3.73
N TYR A 7 -24.58 -5.06 4.30
CA TYR A 7 -25.46 -4.17 3.52
C TYR A 7 -24.70 -3.04 2.80
N LEU A 8 -23.50 -2.67 3.28
CA LEU A 8 -22.67 -1.63 2.65
C LEU A 8 -21.75 -2.20 1.57
N LEU A 9 -21.30 -3.45 1.69
CA LEU A 9 -20.58 -4.17 0.62
C LEU A 9 -21.52 -4.63 -0.51
N GLY A 10 -22.80 -4.85 -0.23
CA GLY A 10 -23.80 -5.30 -1.21
C GLY A 10 -24.31 -4.23 -2.19
N LEU A 11 -24.02 -2.95 -1.98
CA LEU A 11 -24.46 -1.84 -2.86
C LEU A 11 -23.37 -1.29 -3.79
N ALA A 12 -22.11 -1.73 -3.64
CA ALA A 12 -21.04 -1.44 -4.61
C ALA A 12 -21.11 -2.36 -5.85
N GLN A 13 -22.00 -3.36 -5.84
CA GLN A 13 -22.23 -4.28 -6.94
C GLN A 13 -23.26 -3.71 -7.91
N ALA A 14 -22.75 -3.01 -8.94
CA ALA A 14 -23.29 -2.89 -10.31
C ALA A 14 -23.02 -1.48 -10.88
N VAL A 15 -21.75 -1.17 -11.16
CA VAL A 15 -21.43 -0.22 -12.23
C VAL A 15 -20.36 -0.85 -13.11
N HIS A 16 -20.79 -1.26 -14.31
CA HIS A 16 -19.90 -1.54 -15.43
C HIS A 16 -18.99 -0.33 -15.64
N SER A 17 -17.68 -0.49 -15.43
CA SER A 17 -16.69 0.55 -15.72
C SER A 17 -16.58 0.74 -17.23
N SER A 18 -17.36 1.69 -17.77
CA SER A 18 -17.05 2.32 -19.05
C SER A 18 -15.81 3.20 -18.85
N HIS A 19 -14.75 2.87 -19.61
CA HIS A 19 -13.57 3.71 -19.74
C HIS A 19 -13.97 5.12 -20.17
N THR A 20 -13.94 6.06 -19.23
CA THR A 20 -13.87 7.49 -19.51
C THR A 20 -12.76 8.09 -18.66
N SER A 21 -11.67 8.45 -19.31
CA SER A 21 -10.57 9.22 -18.75
C SER A 21 -11.05 10.62 -18.42
N ASN A 22 -11.38 10.83 -17.14
CA ASN A 22 -11.56 12.17 -16.58
C ASN A 22 -10.84 12.25 -15.24
N THR A 23 -9.52 12.45 -15.30
CA THR A 23 -8.62 12.65 -14.16
C THR A 23 -8.87 13.99 -13.48
N SER A 24 -10.01 14.12 -12.80
CA SER A 24 -10.00 14.92 -11.58
C SER A 24 -9.19 14.12 -10.57
N GLN A 25 -8.06 14.66 -10.14
CA GLN A 25 -7.15 14.08 -9.16
C GLN A 25 -7.92 13.83 -7.85
N ARG A 26 -8.67 12.72 -7.76
CA ARG A 26 -9.28 12.28 -6.52
C ARG A 26 -8.13 11.96 -5.59
N HIS A 27 -7.89 12.85 -4.64
CA HIS A 27 -6.94 12.64 -3.56
C HIS A 27 -7.30 11.33 -2.85
N ARG A 28 -6.52 10.29 -3.11
CA ARG A 28 -6.78 8.94 -2.61
C ARG A 28 -6.53 8.93 -1.11
N LYS A 29 -7.59 8.82 -0.32
CA LYS A 29 -7.50 8.76 1.16
C LYS A 29 -7.22 7.37 1.69
N ILE A 30 -7.65 6.32 1.00
CA ILE A 30 -7.53 4.94 1.48
C ILE A 30 -6.75 4.12 0.46
N VAL A 31 -5.75 3.40 0.94
CA VAL A 31 -5.02 2.40 0.16
C VAL A 31 -5.01 1.08 0.91
N PHE A 32 -4.87 0.00 0.17
CA PHE A 32 -4.87 -1.36 0.68
C PHE A 32 -3.50 -1.98 0.56
N ARG A 33 -3.17 -2.86 1.50
CA ARG A 33 -1.97 -3.69 1.42
C ARG A 33 -2.27 -5.12 1.83
N GLY A 34 -2.03 -6.04 0.91
CA GLY A 34 -1.97 -7.47 1.20
C GLY A 34 -0.61 -7.78 1.84
N ASP A 35 -0.63 -8.42 2.99
CA ASP A 35 0.59 -8.85 3.66
C ASP A 35 0.38 -10.17 4.39
N SER A 36 1.45 -10.94 4.49
CA SER A 36 1.43 -12.24 5.15
C SER A 36 1.85 -12.16 6.63
N ARG A 37 2.16 -10.96 7.11
CA ARG A 37 2.42 -10.68 8.53
C ARG A 37 1.13 -10.28 9.22
N SER A 38 0.93 -10.80 10.43
CA SER A 38 -0.22 -10.47 11.27
C SER A 38 -0.16 -9.03 11.81
N PRO A 39 -1.30 -8.47 12.24
CA PRO A 39 -1.38 -7.15 12.86
C PRO A 39 -0.40 -6.99 14.02
N ALA A 40 -0.21 -8.04 14.81
CA ALA A 40 0.77 -8.09 15.90
C ALA A 40 2.19 -7.81 15.43
N HIS A 41 2.59 -8.45 14.32
CA HIS A 41 3.92 -8.27 13.76
C HIS A 41 4.10 -6.88 13.16
N ILE A 42 3.10 -6.35 12.47
CA ILE A 42 3.15 -4.99 11.92
C ILE A 42 3.22 -3.96 13.05
N LYS A 43 2.41 -4.12 14.10
CA LYS A 43 2.45 -3.27 15.29
C LYS A 43 3.81 -3.30 15.99
N LEU A 44 4.39 -4.49 16.19
CA LEU A 44 5.72 -4.64 16.78
C LEU A 44 6.82 -3.98 15.94
N ALA A 45 6.68 -4.04 14.61
CA ALA A 45 7.55 -3.34 13.67
C ALA A 45 7.28 -1.82 13.57
N ARG A 46 6.29 -1.31 14.33
CA ARG A 46 5.81 0.08 14.32
C ARG A 46 5.21 0.51 12.97
N GLY A 47 4.82 -0.45 12.16
CA GLY A 47 4.22 -0.24 10.85
C GLY A 47 4.88 -1.08 9.75
N PHE A 48 4.69 -0.65 8.50
CA PHE A 48 5.32 -1.25 7.33
C PHE A 48 6.62 -0.53 7.00
N LEU A 49 7.69 -1.28 7.11
CA LEU A 49 9.04 -0.85 6.79
C LEU A 49 9.38 -1.26 5.33
N PRO A 50 10.07 -0.40 4.54
CA PRO A 50 10.67 -0.83 3.30
C PRO A 50 11.63 -2.00 3.55
N TYR A 51 11.95 -2.78 2.52
CA TYR A 51 12.91 -3.88 2.73
C TYR A 51 14.28 -3.36 3.19
N SER A 52 14.72 -2.24 2.61
CA SER A 52 15.98 -1.59 2.97
C SER A 52 15.76 -0.70 4.17
N GLN A 53 16.45 -1.01 5.27
CA GLN A 53 16.34 -0.30 6.55
C GLN A 53 17.53 0.62 6.83
N GLY A 54 18.55 0.58 5.97
CA GLY A 54 19.68 1.51 6.04
C GLY A 54 19.38 2.86 5.37
N ALA A 55 20.42 3.69 5.27
CA ALA A 55 20.35 4.92 4.49
C ALA A 55 20.00 4.60 3.03
N PRO A 56 19.08 5.34 2.39
CA PRO A 56 18.74 5.13 0.99
C PRO A 56 19.96 5.44 0.10
N THR A 57 20.10 4.66 -0.95
CA THR A 57 21.11 4.83 -1.99
C THR A 57 20.56 5.67 -3.14
N ALA A 58 21.42 5.95 -4.12
CA ALA A 58 21.03 6.56 -5.39
C ALA A 58 19.90 5.82 -6.12
N SER A 59 19.68 4.53 -5.84
CA SER A 59 18.71 3.70 -6.57
C SER A 59 17.44 3.39 -5.77
N SER A 60 17.44 3.56 -4.44
CA SER A 60 16.33 3.14 -3.57
C SER A 60 15.00 3.81 -3.93
N PHE A 61 15.04 5.01 -4.50
CA PHE A 61 13.86 5.82 -4.85
C PHE A 61 13.35 5.62 -6.28
N GLY A 62 13.93 4.72 -7.08
CA GLY A 62 13.42 4.43 -8.42
C GLY A 62 12.10 3.67 -8.38
N ILE A 63 11.00 4.30 -8.81
CA ILE A 63 9.67 3.68 -8.87
C ILE A 63 9.69 2.50 -9.83
N TRP A 64 10.17 2.68 -11.06
CA TRP A 64 10.23 1.61 -12.08
C TRP A 64 10.98 0.38 -11.56
N ARG A 65 12.11 0.62 -10.89
CA ARG A 65 12.93 -0.42 -10.27
C ARG A 65 12.16 -1.20 -9.21
N HIS A 66 11.42 -0.49 -8.36
CA HIS A 66 10.57 -1.09 -7.34
C HIS A 66 9.50 -2.00 -7.92
N ILE A 67 8.73 -1.49 -8.89
CA ILE A 67 7.58 -2.21 -9.42
C ILE A 67 7.98 -3.36 -10.36
N SER A 68 9.12 -3.25 -11.05
CA SER A 68 9.68 -4.35 -11.86
C SER A 68 10.34 -5.43 -11.00
N ASN A 69 10.39 -5.22 -9.68
CA ASN A 69 11.07 -6.07 -8.70
C ASN A 69 12.58 -6.28 -8.95
N ASP A 70 13.21 -5.42 -9.75
CA ASP A 70 14.65 -5.43 -10.00
C ASP A 70 15.38 -4.52 -9.01
N ILE A 71 15.08 -4.69 -7.73
CA ILE A 71 15.56 -3.79 -6.68
C ILE A 71 16.84 -4.26 -6.02
N THR A 72 17.66 -5.09 -6.64
CA THR A 72 18.77 -5.71 -5.90
C THR A 72 20.02 -4.81 -5.86
N ASP A 73 20.64 -4.59 -4.70
CA ASP A 73 21.95 -3.94 -4.59
C ASP A 73 23.08 -4.84 -5.10
N GLN A 74 24.30 -4.31 -5.15
CA GLN A 74 25.50 -5.05 -5.56
C GLN A 74 25.80 -6.30 -4.72
N HIS A 75 25.13 -6.48 -3.56
CA HIS A 75 25.30 -7.62 -2.66
C HIS A 75 24.11 -8.59 -2.68
N GLY A 76 23.18 -8.46 -3.63
CA GLY A 76 22.03 -9.37 -3.69
C GLY A 76 20.87 -9.00 -2.75
N ARG A 77 20.92 -7.85 -2.08
CA ARG A 77 19.89 -7.43 -1.12
C ARG A 77 18.90 -6.49 -1.78
N ARG A 78 17.60 -6.54 -1.44
CA ARG A 78 16.64 -5.56 -1.98
C ARG A 78 16.99 -4.15 -1.46
N ASP A 79 16.97 -3.19 -2.37
CA ASP A 79 17.34 -1.77 -2.31
C ASP A 79 16.15 -0.94 -2.76
N THR A 80 15.25 -0.64 -1.82
CA THR A 80 14.09 0.20 -2.07
C THR A 80 13.69 0.98 -0.84
N ALA A 81 13.29 2.23 -1.07
CA ALA A 81 12.70 3.11 -0.09
C ALA A 81 11.17 2.93 0.02
N TYR A 82 10.55 2.07 -0.79
CA TYR A 82 9.08 2.01 -0.89
C TYR A 82 8.47 0.79 -0.20
N VAL A 83 7.26 0.99 0.30
CA VAL A 83 6.28 -0.06 0.60
C VAL A 83 5.14 0.04 -0.41
N THR A 84 4.84 -1.05 -1.09
CA THR A 84 3.74 -1.13 -2.06
C THR A 84 2.38 -1.16 -1.37
N THR A 85 1.44 -0.40 -1.91
CA THR A 85 0.01 -0.43 -1.61
C THR A 85 -0.76 -0.37 -2.93
N THR A 86 -2.07 -0.56 -2.90
CA THR A 86 -2.93 -0.47 -4.09
C THR A 86 -4.23 0.25 -3.75
N ALA A 87 -4.85 0.90 -4.73
CA ALA A 87 -6.22 1.39 -4.59
C ALA A 87 -7.26 0.25 -4.63
N SER A 88 -6.90 -0.94 -5.11
CA SER A 88 -7.85 -2.03 -5.30
C SER A 88 -7.85 -3.03 -4.13
N LEU A 89 -8.98 -3.13 -3.42
CA LEU A 89 -9.18 -4.17 -2.39
C LEU A 89 -8.95 -5.57 -2.98
N SER A 90 -9.50 -5.80 -4.17
CA SER A 90 -9.38 -7.03 -4.95
C SER A 90 -7.92 -7.46 -5.19
N ILE A 91 -7.07 -6.52 -5.61
CA ILE A 91 -5.64 -6.78 -5.84
C ILE A 91 -4.92 -7.01 -4.50
N SER A 92 -5.31 -6.29 -3.47
CA SER A 92 -4.78 -6.50 -2.12
C SER A 92 -5.13 -7.89 -1.56
N LEU A 93 -6.32 -8.43 -1.85
CA LEU A 93 -6.71 -9.80 -1.46
C LEU A 93 -5.84 -10.84 -2.14
N LEU A 94 -5.61 -10.68 -3.46
CA LEU A 94 -4.67 -11.53 -4.20
C LEU A 94 -3.29 -11.51 -3.54
N HIS A 95 -2.72 -10.33 -3.26
CA HIS A 95 -1.41 -10.22 -2.61
C HIS A 95 -1.36 -10.76 -1.18
N ALA A 96 -2.48 -10.74 -0.45
CA ALA A 96 -2.55 -11.34 0.88
C ALA A 96 -2.51 -12.88 0.83
N GLY A 97 -3.20 -13.49 -0.13
CA GLY A 97 -3.45 -14.94 -0.14
C GLY A 97 -2.72 -15.76 -1.20
N MET A 98 -2.12 -15.18 -2.23
CA MET A 98 -1.61 -15.93 -3.41
C MET A 98 -0.63 -17.06 -3.06
N ASP A 99 0.30 -16.81 -2.13
CA ASP A 99 1.35 -17.78 -1.80
C ASP A 99 0.95 -18.77 -0.69
N ARG A 100 -0.06 -18.43 0.12
CA ARG A 100 -0.31 -19.12 1.41
C ARG A 100 -1.76 -19.48 1.64
N LYS A 101 -2.66 -19.07 0.73
CA LYS A 101 -4.13 -19.09 0.89
C LYS A 101 -4.65 -18.35 2.13
N GLN A 102 -3.77 -17.64 2.84
CA GLN A 102 -4.09 -16.88 4.04
C GLN A 102 -3.17 -15.67 4.16
N GLY A 103 -3.67 -14.62 4.80
CA GLY A 103 -2.93 -13.40 5.06
C GLY A 103 -3.85 -12.30 5.60
N TRP A 104 -3.41 -11.06 5.48
CA TRP A 104 -4.17 -9.91 5.95
C TRP A 104 -4.23 -8.85 4.86
N VAL A 105 -5.40 -8.24 4.70
CA VAL A 105 -5.54 -6.98 3.98
C VAL A 105 -5.63 -5.87 5.00
N TYR A 106 -4.68 -4.94 4.92
CA TYR A 106 -4.65 -3.75 5.75
C TYR A 106 -5.34 -2.59 5.02
N VAL A 107 -6.20 -1.89 5.74
CA VAL A 107 -6.83 -0.63 5.30
C VAL A 107 -6.01 0.50 5.88
N ILE A 108 -5.45 1.35 5.02
CA ILE A 108 -4.43 2.33 5.39
C ILE A 108 -4.91 3.71 4.97
N HIS A 109 -4.93 4.64 5.93
CA HIS A 109 -5.15 6.05 5.62
C HIS A 109 -3.90 6.64 4.98
N ALA A 110 -4.06 7.09 3.75
CA ALA A 110 -2.99 7.61 2.94
C ALA A 110 -2.55 8.99 3.42
N THR A 111 -1.25 9.18 3.38
CA THR A 111 -0.57 10.44 3.71
C THR A 111 0.26 10.91 2.52
N PRO A 112 0.74 12.15 2.48
CA PRO A 112 1.39 12.68 1.30
C PRO A 112 2.68 11.95 0.91
N ASN A 113 3.34 11.22 1.82
CA ASN A 113 4.50 10.37 1.47
C ASN A 113 4.13 9.11 0.67
N ILE A 114 2.83 8.83 0.50
CA ILE A 114 2.32 7.84 -0.43
C ILE A 114 2.08 8.53 -1.77
N LEU A 115 2.65 8.01 -2.86
CA LEU A 115 2.56 8.58 -4.20
C LEU A 115 1.85 7.65 -5.18
N ASP A 116 1.17 8.23 -6.16
CA ASP A 116 0.59 7.53 -7.32
C ASP A 116 1.70 7.02 -8.25
N ALA A 117 1.96 5.71 -8.23
CA ALA A 117 3.00 5.11 -9.06
C ALA A 117 2.55 4.90 -10.51
N VAL A 118 1.25 4.76 -10.74
CA VAL A 118 0.68 4.56 -12.07
C VAL A 118 0.91 5.81 -12.90
N GLY A 119 0.41 6.96 -12.45
CA GLY A 119 0.59 8.21 -13.16
C GLY A 119 2.06 8.69 -13.20
N SER A 120 2.91 8.21 -12.29
CA SER A 120 4.36 8.51 -12.32
C SER A 120 5.08 7.87 -13.50
N LEU A 121 4.53 6.77 -14.03
CA LEU A 121 5.19 5.89 -14.99
C LEU A 121 4.43 5.73 -16.32
N GLU A 122 3.16 6.11 -16.41
CA GLU A 122 2.40 6.05 -17.68
C GLU A 122 3.04 6.92 -18.77
N PRO A 123 3.12 6.45 -20.03
CA PRO A 123 2.59 5.19 -20.55
C PRO A 123 3.59 4.01 -20.44
N GLY A 124 4.71 4.20 -19.73
CA GLY A 124 5.74 3.18 -19.51
C GLY A 124 5.36 2.07 -18.53
N ASN A 125 4.29 2.22 -17.75
CA ASN A 125 3.89 1.25 -16.74
C ASN A 125 3.23 -0.01 -17.35
N LYS A 126 3.87 -1.18 -17.20
CA LYS A 126 3.31 -2.48 -17.64
C LYS A 126 2.27 -3.04 -16.64
N TRP A 127 2.22 -2.50 -15.43
CA TRP A 127 1.38 -2.97 -14.32
C TRP A 127 0.37 -1.90 -13.88
N ALA A 128 -0.10 -1.05 -14.81
CA ALA A 128 -1.05 0.01 -14.50
C ALA A 128 -2.35 -0.53 -13.86
N GLY A 129 -2.78 -1.73 -14.27
CA GLY A 129 -3.93 -2.42 -13.69
C GLY A 129 -3.76 -2.86 -12.23
N GLU A 130 -2.55 -2.79 -11.65
CA GLU A 130 -2.34 -3.04 -10.21
C GLU A 130 -2.70 -1.84 -9.32
N GLU A 131 -2.99 -0.68 -9.93
CA GLU A 131 -3.41 0.55 -9.26
C GLU A 131 -2.48 0.92 -8.09
N GLN A 132 -1.17 0.78 -8.32
CA GLN A 132 -0.16 0.84 -7.27
C GLN A 132 0.05 2.26 -6.75
N TYR A 133 0.11 2.35 -5.42
CA TYR A 133 0.57 3.51 -4.67
C TYR A 133 1.79 3.11 -3.84
N LEU A 134 2.82 3.95 -3.79
CA LEU A 134 4.06 3.64 -3.08
C LEU A 134 4.25 4.57 -1.88
N ALA A 135 4.34 4.01 -0.69
CA ALA A 135 4.68 4.75 0.50
C ALA A 135 6.20 4.87 0.64
N ALA A 136 6.73 6.07 0.44
CA ALA A 136 8.14 6.36 0.63
C ALA A 136 8.51 6.30 2.12
N MET A 137 9.59 5.60 2.41
CA MET A 137 10.20 5.37 3.73
C MET A 137 9.32 4.63 4.74
N GLY A 138 8.20 4.06 4.29
CA GLY A 138 7.32 3.22 5.10
C GLY A 138 5.97 3.86 5.46
N ILE A 139 5.20 3.10 6.24
CA ILE A 139 3.85 3.45 6.71
C ILE A 139 3.82 3.17 8.20
N ARG A 140 3.41 4.14 9.01
CA ARG A 140 3.33 3.96 10.47
C ARG A 140 2.13 3.09 10.87
N TRP A 141 2.25 2.39 11.98
CA TRP A 141 1.13 1.59 12.53
C TRP A 141 -0.11 2.43 12.77
N GLU A 142 0.05 3.68 13.22
CA GLU A 142 -1.04 4.60 13.51
C GLU A 142 -1.79 5.07 12.26
N GLN A 143 -1.24 4.86 11.05
CA GLN A 143 -1.94 5.10 9.78
C GLN A 143 -2.87 3.96 9.38
N VAL A 144 -2.71 2.78 9.97
CA VAL A 144 -3.53 1.60 9.68
C VAL A 144 -4.88 1.82 10.36
N LEU A 145 -5.94 1.98 9.57
CA LEU A 145 -7.30 2.11 10.08
C LEU A 145 -7.81 0.80 10.67
N GLY A 146 -7.41 -0.32 10.06
CA GLY A 146 -7.76 -1.67 10.49
C GLY A 146 -7.30 -2.70 9.47
N TRP A 147 -7.81 -3.92 9.62
CA TRP A 147 -7.46 -5.03 8.74
C TRP A 147 -8.59 -6.04 8.59
N MET A 148 -8.46 -6.88 7.58
CA MET A 148 -9.32 -8.04 7.33
C MET A 148 -8.43 -9.28 7.22
N HIS A 149 -8.80 -10.35 7.92
CA HIS A 149 -8.10 -11.63 7.83
C HIS A 149 -8.63 -12.39 6.60
N VAL A 150 -7.73 -12.72 5.68
CA VAL A 150 -8.00 -13.57 4.52
C VAL A 150 -7.66 -15.01 4.90
N LYS A 151 -8.63 -15.92 4.79
CA LYS A 151 -8.46 -17.35 5.05
C LYS A 151 -9.02 -18.14 3.88
N ASP A 152 -8.39 -19.27 3.59
CA ASP A 152 -8.82 -20.21 2.57
C ASP A 152 -9.10 -19.53 1.21
N LEU A 153 -8.24 -18.57 0.83
CA LEU A 153 -8.39 -17.87 -0.45
C LEU A 153 -8.22 -18.87 -1.60
N GLU A 154 -9.33 -19.15 -2.27
CA GLU A 154 -9.34 -19.94 -3.48
C GLU A 154 -9.07 -19.02 -4.67
N VAL A 155 -7.86 -19.11 -5.23
CA VAL A 155 -7.49 -18.43 -6.47
C VAL A 155 -7.46 -19.47 -7.60
N LYS A 156 -8.32 -19.30 -8.59
CA LYS A 156 -8.31 -20.04 -9.85
C LYS A 156 -7.47 -19.26 -10.86
N LYS A 157 -6.45 -19.93 -11.41
CA LYS A 157 -5.71 -19.42 -12.56
C LYS A 157 -6.49 -19.80 -13.82
N LYS A 158 -6.98 -18.82 -14.56
CA LYS A 158 -7.41 -19.00 -15.93
C LYS A 158 -6.23 -18.69 -16.84
N TYR A 159 -5.85 -19.68 -17.64
CA TYR A 159 -4.90 -19.50 -18.71
C TYR A 159 -5.68 -19.08 -19.95
N ASP A 160 -5.41 -17.88 -20.43
CA ASP A 160 -5.94 -17.39 -21.70
C ASP A 160 -5.12 -17.97 -22.87
N GLN A 161 -5.69 -17.97 -24.06
CA GLN A 161 -5.05 -18.59 -25.24
C GLN A 161 -3.76 -17.86 -25.69
N ASP A 162 -3.54 -16.63 -25.21
CA ASP A 162 -2.40 -15.76 -25.54
C ASP A 162 -1.35 -15.65 -24.40
N ASP A 163 -1.11 -16.73 -23.65
CA ASP A 163 -0.17 -16.79 -22.50
C ASP A 163 -0.50 -15.86 -21.30
N GLY A 164 -1.68 -15.23 -21.31
CA GLY A 164 -2.19 -14.45 -20.19
C GLY A 164 -2.66 -15.36 -19.04
N VAL A 165 -2.29 -15.03 -17.80
CA VAL A 165 -2.87 -15.67 -16.61
C VAL A 165 -3.78 -14.68 -15.91
N THR A 166 -5.08 -14.94 -15.93
CA THR A 166 -6.06 -14.20 -15.13
C THR A 166 -6.29 -14.92 -13.82
N LEU A 167 -6.23 -14.20 -12.71
CA LEU A 167 -6.51 -14.72 -11.37
C LEU A 167 -7.96 -14.40 -11.01
N GLU A 168 -8.77 -15.45 -10.84
CA GLU A 168 -10.12 -15.34 -10.31
C GLU A 168 -10.12 -15.83 -8.87
N TRP A 169 -10.82 -15.14 -7.98
CA TRP A 169 -11.05 -15.66 -6.63
C TRP A 169 -12.54 -15.68 -6.32
N ASN A 170 -12.93 -16.52 -5.37
CA ASN A 170 -14.30 -16.52 -4.89
C ASN A 170 -14.59 -15.20 -4.15
N GLU A 171 -15.49 -14.38 -4.68
CA GLU A 171 -15.90 -13.10 -4.11
C GLU A 171 -16.59 -13.27 -2.74
N GLU A 172 -17.10 -14.46 -2.42
CA GLU A 172 -17.69 -14.80 -1.11
C GLU A 172 -16.64 -15.00 -0.01
N GLN A 173 -15.58 -14.19 0.01
CA GLN A 173 -14.69 -14.12 1.16
C GLN A 173 -15.45 -13.45 2.30
N ASN A 174 -15.62 -14.17 3.42
CA ASN A 174 -16.17 -13.59 4.64
C ASN A 174 -15.11 -12.70 5.32
N LEU A 175 -14.94 -11.50 4.79
CA LEU A 175 -14.03 -10.50 5.33
C LEU A 175 -14.71 -9.78 6.49
N THR A 176 -14.14 -9.92 7.68
CA THR A 176 -14.53 -9.13 8.84
C THR A 176 -13.49 -8.05 9.05
N PHE A 177 -13.92 -6.78 8.99
CA PHE A 177 -13.07 -5.64 9.32
C PHE A 177 -12.86 -5.55 10.84
N ALA A 178 -11.60 -5.57 11.27
CA ALA A 178 -11.17 -5.33 12.63
C ALA A 178 -10.52 -3.93 12.72
N PRO A 179 -11.07 -3.00 13.49
CA PRO A 179 -10.52 -1.66 13.65
C PRO A 179 -9.20 -1.68 14.44
N ASN A 180 -8.27 -0.81 14.07
CA ASN A 180 -7.07 -0.56 14.84
C ASN A 180 -7.36 0.46 15.94
N ILE A 181 -7.37 0.05 17.21
CA ILE A 181 -7.51 0.96 18.35
C ILE A 181 -6.39 2.02 18.42
N ASN A 182 -5.25 1.79 17.75
CA ASN A 182 -4.14 2.73 17.67
C ASN A 182 -4.17 3.60 16.40
N TYR A 183 -5.24 3.55 15.61
CA TYR A 183 -5.42 4.50 14.52
C TYR A 183 -5.45 5.94 15.07
N ASP A 184 -4.66 6.82 14.47
CA ASP A 184 -4.59 8.22 14.86
C ASP A 184 -5.38 9.09 13.88
N PHE A 185 -6.52 9.60 14.34
CA PHE A 185 -7.41 10.47 13.57
C PHE A 185 -6.77 11.78 13.09
N ARG A 186 -5.55 12.11 13.52
CA ARG A 186 -4.79 13.19 12.89
C ARG A 186 -4.55 12.96 11.40
N TYR A 187 -4.64 11.71 10.92
CA TYR A 187 -4.41 11.41 9.50
C TYR A 187 -5.58 11.76 8.60
N GLU A 188 -6.78 11.90 9.17
CA GLU A 188 -8.04 12.19 8.48
C GLU A 188 -8.01 13.33 7.43
N PRO A 189 -7.27 14.43 7.62
CA PRO A 189 -7.21 15.50 6.62
C PRO A 189 -6.31 15.18 5.42
N TYR A 190 -5.51 14.12 5.50
CA TYR A 190 -4.52 13.78 4.47
C TYR A 190 -5.05 12.80 3.43
N ALA A 191 -4.30 12.74 2.33
CA ALA A 191 -4.45 11.79 1.25
C ALA A 191 -3.08 11.55 0.61
N ALA A 192 -3.02 10.57 -0.30
CA ALA A 192 -1.85 10.33 -1.14
C ALA A 192 -1.51 11.56 -1.99
N SER A 193 -0.21 11.74 -2.24
CA SER A 193 0.28 12.66 -3.25
C SER A 193 0.01 12.13 -4.66
N GLY A 194 -0.02 13.04 -5.62
CA GLY A 194 -0.13 12.69 -7.03
C GLY A 194 1.16 12.10 -7.62
N PRO A 195 1.17 11.92 -8.95
CA PRO A 195 2.33 11.43 -9.70
C PRO A 195 3.64 12.18 -9.42
N GLN A 196 4.73 11.43 -9.35
CA GLN A 196 6.10 11.90 -9.13
C GLN A 196 7.02 11.42 -10.27
N PRO A 197 6.90 11.95 -11.49
CA PRO A 197 7.70 11.54 -12.65
C PRO A 197 9.22 11.69 -12.43
N GLN A 198 9.66 12.61 -11.58
CA GLN A 198 11.08 12.76 -11.21
C GLN A 198 11.65 11.55 -10.46
N LEU A 199 10.79 10.70 -9.89
CA LEU A 199 11.16 9.46 -9.19
C LEU A 199 11.00 8.21 -10.08
N ALA A 200 10.59 8.37 -11.35
CA ALA A 200 10.29 7.26 -12.24
C ALA A 200 11.44 6.23 -12.32
N GLY A 201 12.68 6.70 -12.43
CA GLY A 201 13.86 5.82 -12.39
C GLY A 201 13.89 4.77 -13.50
N PHE A 202 13.39 5.10 -14.70
CA PHE A 202 13.44 4.19 -15.84
C PHE A 202 14.87 3.75 -16.18
N TYR A 203 15.04 2.52 -16.66
CA TYR A 203 16.29 1.98 -17.21
C TYR A 203 15.98 0.82 -18.16
N GLY A 204 16.99 0.29 -18.84
CA GLY A 204 16.83 -0.81 -19.81
C GLY A 204 15.89 -0.42 -20.95
N GLU A 205 14.96 -1.30 -21.33
CA GLU A 205 13.98 -1.03 -22.41
C GLU A 205 13.09 0.19 -22.16
N LYS A 206 12.95 0.62 -20.90
CA LYS A 206 12.16 1.79 -20.52
C LYS A 206 12.96 3.09 -20.54
N GLU A 207 14.26 3.03 -20.79
CA GLU A 207 15.11 4.22 -20.85
C GLU A 207 14.64 5.25 -21.90
N LYS A 208 13.99 4.79 -22.98
CA LYS A 208 13.37 5.67 -23.98
C LYS A 208 12.43 6.73 -23.37
N TYR A 209 11.75 6.42 -22.26
CA TYR A 209 10.84 7.34 -21.59
C TYR A 209 11.56 8.49 -20.87
N LYS A 210 12.85 8.34 -20.52
CA LYS A 210 13.65 9.44 -19.93
C LYS A 210 13.74 10.65 -20.84
N TRP A 211 13.60 10.46 -22.15
CA TRP A 211 13.85 11.48 -23.16
C TRP A 211 12.59 12.17 -23.68
N ILE A 212 11.42 11.84 -23.13
CA ILE A 212 10.15 12.49 -23.44
C ILE A 212 9.62 13.25 -22.22
N LEU A 213 8.70 14.20 -22.43
CA LEU A 213 8.07 14.93 -21.34
C LEU A 213 7.08 14.03 -20.57
N PRO A 214 6.95 14.20 -19.24
CA PRO A 214 7.67 15.18 -18.40
C PRO A 214 9.07 14.72 -17.95
N TRP A 215 9.41 13.43 -18.07
CA TRP A 215 10.64 12.86 -17.47
C TRP A 215 11.94 13.50 -17.94
N LYS A 216 12.00 13.98 -19.20
CA LYS A 216 13.16 14.69 -19.75
C LYS A 216 13.60 15.88 -18.89
N THR A 217 12.68 16.51 -18.18
CA THR A 217 12.98 17.67 -17.32
C THR A 217 13.76 17.29 -16.06
N PHE A 218 13.70 16.02 -15.63
CA PHE A 218 14.23 15.57 -14.35
C PHE A 218 15.61 14.90 -14.42
N GLN A 219 16.31 14.95 -15.56
CA GLN A 219 17.56 14.21 -15.74
C GLN A 219 18.80 14.83 -15.05
N LYS A 220 18.67 16.01 -14.43
CA LYS A 220 19.81 16.78 -13.88
C LYS A 220 20.26 16.36 -12.48
N ARG A 221 19.43 15.65 -11.72
CA ARG A 221 19.67 15.28 -10.32
C ARG A 221 19.48 13.77 -10.15
N THR A 222 20.04 13.23 -9.07
CA THR A 222 19.90 11.81 -8.77
C THR A 222 18.52 11.49 -8.23
N LEU A 223 18.11 10.21 -8.30
CA LEU A 223 16.85 9.78 -7.67
C LEU A 223 16.90 9.95 -6.15
N LEU A 224 18.08 9.85 -5.53
CA LEU A 224 18.25 10.16 -4.10
C LEU A 224 17.93 11.62 -3.81
N ASP A 225 18.42 12.57 -4.62
CA ASP A 225 18.14 14.00 -4.43
C ASP A 225 16.64 14.30 -4.53
N TYR A 226 15.96 13.73 -5.54
CA TYR A 226 14.52 13.90 -5.68
C TYR A 226 13.74 13.16 -4.59
N GLY A 227 14.19 12.00 -4.15
CA GLY A 227 13.55 11.22 -3.10
C GLY A 227 13.60 11.93 -1.75
N LEU A 228 14.75 12.50 -1.41
CA LEU A 228 14.90 13.33 -0.21
C LEU A 228 14.10 14.63 -0.31
N GLU A 229 14.07 15.29 -1.47
CA GLU A 229 13.20 16.45 -1.68
C GLU A 229 11.72 16.08 -1.51
N PHE A 230 11.29 14.96 -2.08
CA PHE A 230 9.94 14.44 -1.93
C PHE A 230 9.61 14.23 -0.45
N MET A 231 10.48 13.55 0.30
CA MET A 231 10.27 13.34 1.74
C MET A 231 10.27 14.65 2.53
N ASN A 232 11.11 15.62 2.18
CA ASN A 232 11.11 16.95 2.81
C ASN A 232 9.78 17.69 2.57
N ARG A 233 9.17 17.51 1.40
CA ARG A 233 7.88 18.14 1.06
C ARG A 233 6.67 17.40 1.64
N HIS A 234 6.73 16.06 1.69
CA HIS A 234 5.56 15.22 1.91
C HIS A 234 5.60 14.34 3.17
N GLY A 235 6.77 14.23 3.81
CA GLY A 235 6.99 13.36 4.97
C GLY A 235 6.52 13.95 6.31
N GLY A 236 6.15 15.23 6.37
CA GLY A 236 5.80 15.91 7.63
C GLY A 236 4.66 15.22 8.38
N ALA A 237 3.61 14.78 7.65
CA ALA A 237 2.47 14.06 8.22
C ALA A 237 2.88 12.76 8.95
N VAL A 238 3.95 12.12 8.47
CA VAL A 238 4.49 10.88 9.03
C VAL A 238 5.72 11.13 9.91
N GLY A 239 5.97 12.37 10.34
CA GLY A 239 7.05 12.70 11.27
C GLY A 239 8.45 12.61 10.67
N TRP A 240 8.59 12.82 9.36
CA TRP A 240 9.90 12.99 8.73
C TRP A 240 10.59 14.25 9.26
N THR A 241 11.87 14.11 9.62
CA THR A 241 12.70 15.20 10.19
C THR A 241 13.87 15.59 9.29
N GLY A 242 13.92 15.09 8.05
CA GLY A 242 15.06 15.26 7.14
C GLY A 242 16.05 14.10 7.16
N GLN A 243 15.84 13.07 7.99
CA GLN A 243 16.77 11.96 8.16
C GLN A 243 16.10 10.60 7.97
N ALA A 244 16.80 9.73 7.23
CA ALA A 244 16.42 8.34 7.01
C ALA A 244 17.04 7.38 8.04
N PRO A 245 16.38 6.25 8.35
CA PRO A 245 15.03 5.87 7.93
C PRO A 245 13.94 6.70 8.64
N LEU A 246 12.72 6.75 8.09
CA LEU A 246 11.59 7.51 8.68
C LEU A 246 11.27 7.08 10.11
N PHE A 247 11.39 5.78 10.39
CA PHE A 247 11.34 5.21 11.71
C PHE A 247 12.12 3.91 11.72
N THR A 248 12.65 3.55 12.88
CA THR A 248 13.20 2.23 13.12
C THR A 248 12.13 1.35 13.75
N GLY A 249 12.10 0.10 13.32
CA GLY A 249 11.30 -0.94 13.95
C GLY A 249 12.08 -2.25 13.98
N HIS A 250 11.58 -3.20 14.75
CA HIS A 250 12.10 -4.56 14.74
C HIS A 250 11.26 -5.38 13.76
N VAL A 251 11.87 -5.90 12.69
CA VAL A 251 11.25 -6.92 11.84
C VAL A 251 11.78 -8.26 12.35
N PRO A 252 10.99 -9.06 13.09
CA PRO A 252 11.52 -10.31 13.60
C PRO A 252 11.81 -11.31 12.47
N ASP A 253 12.86 -12.13 12.63
CA ASP A 253 13.21 -13.21 11.69
C ASP A 253 12.35 -14.45 11.97
N PHE A 254 11.16 -14.49 11.36
CA PHE A 254 10.16 -15.52 11.65
C PHE A 254 10.37 -16.84 10.91
N ARG A 255 11.41 -16.97 10.07
CA ARG A 255 11.83 -18.30 9.58
C ARG A 255 12.32 -19.19 10.73
N LYS A 256 12.70 -18.59 11.86
CA LYS A 256 13.26 -19.29 13.03
C LYS A 256 12.30 -19.45 14.21
N SER A 257 11.11 -18.85 14.19
CA SER A 257 10.21 -18.83 15.35
C SER A 257 9.00 -19.75 15.16
N ARG A 258 9.22 -21.07 15.19
CA ARG A 258 8.17 -22.00 15.64
C ARG A 258 8.01 -21.81 17.15
N GLY A 259 7.08 -20.96 17.57
CA GLY A 259 6.62 -20.90 18.97
C GLY A 259 6.79 -19.58 19.72
N SER A 260 7.14 -18.47 19.06
CA SER A 260 7.03 -17.16 19.72
C SER A 260 5.55 -16.78 19.84
N ARG A 261 5.03 -16.81 21.08
CA ARG A 261 3.72 -16.27 21.47
C ARG A 261 3.40 -15.02 20.66
N GLU A 262 2.29 -15.05 19.93
CA GLU A 262 1.68 -13.87 19.32
C GLU A 262 1.62 -12.77 20.39
N ALA A 263 2.34 -11.67 20.17
CA ALA A 263 2.12 -10.47 20.94
C ALA A 263 0.70 -10.01 20.59
N ALA A 264 -0.28 -10.42 21.39
CA ALA A 264 -1.69 -10.25 21.08
C ALA A 264 -1.97 -8.78 20.72
N VAL A 265 -2.32 -8.53 19.47
CA VAL A 265 -3.20 -7.38 19.21
C VAL A 265 -4.52 -7.77 19.84
N ASP A 266 -5.16 -6.79 20.47
CA ASP A 266 -6.49 -7.01 21.01
C ASP A 266 -7.48 -7.16 19.86
N GLU A 267 -7.52 -8.35 19.26
CA GLU A 267 -8.50 -8.73 18.23
C GLU A 267 -9.92 -8.75 18.80
N SER A 268 -10.09 -8.58 20.12
CA SER A 268 -11.40 -8.42 20.74
C SER A 268 -11.97 -7.00 20.58
N PHE A 269 -11.16 -6.01 20.18
CA PHE A 269 -11.66 -4.67 19.89
C PHE A 269 -12.45 -4.67 18.59
N THR A 270 -13.78 -4.60 18.70
CA THR A 270 -14.68 -4.71 17.54
C THR A 270 -15.02 -3.34 16.94
N LEU A 271 -15.57 -3.34 15.73
CA LEU A 271 -16.15 -2.12 15.13
C LEU A 271 -17.25 -1.50 16.01
N VAL A 272 -17.98 -2.32 16.77
CA VAL A 272 -18.99 -1.82 17.70
C VAL A 272 -18.33 -1.07 18.86
N ASP A 273 -17.21 -1.58 19.37
CA ASP A 273 -16.46 -0.92 20.45
C ASP A 273 -15.80 0.37 19.96
N ALA A 274 -15.26 0.35 18.73
CA ALA A 274 -14.77 1.54 18.04
C ALA A 274 -15.84 2.63 17.95
N LEU A 275 -17.01 2.32 17.37
CA LEU A 275 -18.11 3.26 17.22
C LEU A 275 -18.68 3.75 18.55
N ARG A 276 -18.64 2.94 19.62
CA ARG A 276 -19.04 3.38 20.96
C ARG A 276 -18.03 4.34 21.58
N SER A 277 -16.74 4.12 21.35
CA SER A 277 -15.67 4.89 21.97
C SER A 277 -15.56 6.31 21.41
N ARG A 278 -15.66 6.46 20.08
CA ARG A 278 -15.46 7.71 19.33
C ARG A 278 -16.37 7.73 18.09
N PRO A 279 -17.70 7.88 18.28
CA PRO A 279 -18.69 7.63 17.23
C PRO A 279 -18.50 8.53 16.01
N GLU A 280 -18.29 9.84 16.21
CA GLU A 280 -18.17 10.78 15.10
C GLU A 280 -16.91 10.51 14.27
N GLU A 281 -15.79 10.28 14.93
CA GLU A 281 -14.52 10.05 14.26
C GLU A 281 -14.50 8.71 13.53
N TRP A 282 -14.99 7.63 14.15
CA TRP A 282 -15.09 6.34 13.48
C TRP A 282 -16.13 6.32 12.36
N ASN A 283 -17.27 7.01 12.51
CA ASN A 283 -18.24 7.12 11.42
C ASN A 283 -17.60 7.75 10.17
N LYS A 284 -16.83 8.82 10.37
CA LYS A 284 -16.12 9.49 9.28
C LYS A 284 -15.04 8.60 8.66
N ALA A 285 -14.19 7.98 9.47
CA ALA A 285 -13.11 7.11 8.96
C ALA A 285 -13.66 5.90 8.21
N ILE A 286 -14.79 5.33 8.65
CA ILE A 286 -15.48 4.25 7.96
C ILE A 286 -16.15 4.75 6.67
N ALA A 287 -16.70 5.96 6.64
CA ALA A 287 -17.20 6.55 5.40
C ALA A 287 -16.09 6.72 4.37
N ASP A 288 -14.91 7.24 4.77
CA ASP A 288 -13.75 7.36 3.88
C ASP A 288 -13.26 5.97 3.40
N PHE A 289 -13.32 4.93 4.24
CA PHE A 289 -13.07 3.54 3.82
C PHE A 289 -14.07 3.07 2.76
N ILE A 290 -15.37 3.26 2.98
CA ILE A 290 -16.43 2.86 2.04
C ILE A 290 -16.30 3.62 0.72
N ASP A 291 -16.05 4.92 0.75
CA ASP A 291 -15.81 5.75 -0.45
C ASP A 291 -14.55 5.34 -1.22
N GLY A 292 -13.63 4.63 -0.55
CA GLY A 292 -12.41 4.10 -1.14
C GLY A 292 -12.54 2.71 -1.76
N LEU A 293 -13.64 1.98 -1.49
CA LEU A 293 -13.96 0.71 -2.14
C LEU A 293 -14.37 0.94 -3.61
#